data_AF-A0A1I0T5J0-F1
#
_entry.id   AF-A0A1I0T5J0-F1
#
_cell.length_a   1.000
_cell.length_b   1.000
_cell.length_c   1.000
_cell.angle_alpha   90.00
_cell.angle_beta   90.00
_cell.angle_gamma   90.00
#
_symmetry.space_group_name_H-M   'P 1'
#
loop_
_entity.id
_entity.type
_entity.pdbx_description
1 polymer ?
#
loop_
_entity_poly.entity_id
_entity_poly.type
_entity_poly.pdbx_seq_one_letter_code
_entity_poly.pdbx_strand_id
1 'polypeptide(L)'
;MSETTLDQLLNARKFDEAKSFMQNGKKLSKNLQDYQKSSIFDNLIKEKQYEILNMMVKDKTIETDIYEFDNFDKSIFQSIVRNLGNEEEDISFFNEFIGHFDNLNDEVNAKTLLGYLLENGVDLGVIKACIDAGCNVNFKNNAEENYIHQVVKSNLRRYNLNDEQTTDLLKGYIDILINDGVDINEGNIVQETPLIIAIKFNKKNLIGYLLEKGADPNHTDRDGNSAFFYAVAHAQSESMYDILRNFDSPAFDQVNKKGETLLFEYVRMMSDSESSINFLKKLLNDGADLYQPSTWYSADKTPLDVIAEKQAGILEAVLESGQVDINRTDDHGNTLLHKVCAYNVNYEPEKAKETYQKVKLLIENGADTSLSNDKDQTALMLASDDNLKIKTVELLMKQS
;
A
#
# COMPACT_ATOMS: atom_id res chain seq x y z
N MET A 1 34.18 -54.65 -2.38
CA MET A 1 33.02 -53.84 -2.77
C MET A 1 32.70 -52.96 -1.58
N SER A 2 32.62 -51.64 -1.76
CA SER A 2 32.14 -50.76 -0.68
C SER A 2 30.72 -51.18 -0.32
N GLU A 3 30.43 -51.31 0.97
CA GLU A 3 29.07 -51.57 1.47
C GLU A 3 28.14 -50.45 0.98
N THR A 4 27.03 -50.80 0.33
CA THR A 4 26.06 -49.81 -0.17
C THR A 4 25.52 -49.00 1.01
N THR A 5 25.56 -47.68 0.92
CA THR A 5 25.05 -46.79 1.98
C THR A 5 23.57 -46.43 1.76
N LEU A 6 22.89 -45.99 2.82
CA LEU A 6 21.51 -45.52 2.71
C LEU A 6 21.40 -44.32 1.74
N ASP A 7 22.33 -43.38 1.83
CA ASP A 7 22.42 -42.23 0.91
C ASP A 7 22.61 -42.65 -0.55
N GLN A 8 23.37 -43.71 -0.85
CA GLN A 8 23.48 -44.24 -2.21
C GLN A 8 22.16 -44.82 -2.72
N LEU A 9 21.41 -45.55 -1.88
CA LEU A 9 20.10 -46.10 -2.24
C LEU A 9 19.07 -45.01 -2.52
N LEU A 10 19.01 -43.99 -1.65
CA LEU A 10 18.09 -42.87 -1.80
C LEU A 10 18.39 -42.04 -3.05
N ASN A 11 19.66 -41.76 -3.33
CA ASN A 11 20.07 -41.08 -4.55
C ASN A 11 19.79 -41.91 -5.82
N ALA A 12 19.90 -43.24 -5.72
CA ALA A 12 19.55 -44.16 -6.79
C ALA A 12 18.04 -44.47 -6.90
N ARG A 13 17.20 -43.81 -6.09
CA ARG A 13 15.73 -43.99 -6.04
C ARG A 13 15.29 -45.43 -5.73
N LYS A 14 16.11 -46.17 -4.97
CA LYS A 14 15.82 -47.54 -4.52
C LYS A 14 15.09 -47.52 -3.17
N PHE A 15 13.87 -47.00 -3.16
CA PHE A 15 13.16 -46.67 -1.92
C PHE A 15 12.80 -47.88 -1.05
N ASP A 16 12.42 -49.02 -1.63
CA ASP A 16 12.10 -50.22 -0.84
C ASP A 16 13.33 -50.82 -0.16
N GLU A 17 14.48 -50.83 -0.85
CA GLU A 17 15.77 -51.21 -0.27
C GLU A 17 16.16 -50.21 0.84
N ALA A 18 15.96 -48.91 0.61
CA ALA A 18 16.26 -47.86 1.59
C ALA A 18 15.40 -48.00 2.86
N LYS A 19 14.10 -48.27 2.74
CA LYS A 19 13.20 -48.55 3.87
C LYS A 19 13.69 -49.73 4.69
N SER A 20 14.06 -50.82 4.01
CA SER A 20 14.61 -52.02 4.67
C SER A 20 15.90 -51.69 5.42
N PHE A 21 16.76 -50.84 4.88
CA PHE A 21 17.97 -50.36 5.56
C PHE A 21 17.66 -49.57 6.83
N MET A 22 16.70 -48.63 6.75
CA MET A 22 16.29 -47.81 7.89
C MET A 22 15.62 -48.65 8.99
N GLN A 23 14.79 -49.64 8.62
CA GLN A 23 14.20 -50.59 9.58
C GLN A 23 15.26 -51.41 10.32
N ASN A 24 16.41 -51.67 9.69
CA ASN A 24 17.58 -52.30 10.29
C ASN A 24 18.51 -51.31 11.03
N GLY A 25 18.07 -50.07 11.25
CA GLY A 25 18.80 -49.05 12.01
C GLY A 25 19.93 -48.35 11.25
N LYS A 26 20.05 -48.55 9.93
CA LYS A 26 21.01 -47.80 9.11
C LYS A 26 20.51 -46.36 8.93
N LYS A 27 21.39 -45.38 9.19
CA LYS A 27 21.11 -43.95 9.05
C LYS A 27 21.87 -43.34 7.88
N LEU A 28 21.53 -42.10 7.53
CA LEU A 28 22.31 -41.30 6.58
C LEU A 28 23.74 -41.11 7.07
N SER A 29 24.67 -41.03 6.12
CA SER A 29 26.08 -40.73 6.41
C SER A 29 26.23 -39.39 7.14
N LYS A 30 27.00 -39.38 8.23
CA LYS A 30 27.18 -38.20 9.10
C LYS A 30 27.78 -36.98 8.40
N ASN A 31 28.57 -37.19 7.35
CA ASN A 31 29.35 -36.15 6.67
C ASN A 31 28.71 -35.67 5.35
N LEU A 32 27.39 -35.89 5.17
CA LEU A 32 26.67 -35.38 4.00
C LEU A 32 26.65 -33.85 4.02
N GLN A 33 27.02 -33.26 2.89
CA GLN A 33 26.92 -31.83 2.66
C GLN A 33 25.45 -31.41 2.54
N ASP A 34 25.12 -30.15 2.86
CA ASP A 34 23.75 -29.63 2.85
C ASP A 34 23.04 -29.86 1.49
N TYR A 35 23.75 -29.63 0.38
CA TYR A 35 23.19 -29.84 -0.96
C TYR A 35 22.85 -31.31 -1.24
N GLN A 36 23.58 -32.26 -0.64
CA GLN A 36 23.30 -33.69 -0.78
C GLN A 36 22.05 -34.07 0.02
N LYS A 37 21.93 -33.56 1.26
CA LYS A 37 20.72 -33.75 2.08
C LYS A 37 19.50 -33.14 1.40
N SER A 38 19.60 -31.89 0.94
CA SER A 38 18.54 -31.21 0.21
C SER A 38 18.15 -31.99 -1.07
N SER A 39 19.11 -32.52 -1.83
CA SER A 39 18.79 -33.35 -3.00
C SER A 39 18.07 -34.65 -2.64
N ILE A 40 18.41 -35.29 -1.53
CA ILE A 40 17.70 -36.48 -1.03
C ILE A 40 16.26 -36.11 -0.67
N PHE A 41 16.06 -35.04 0.12
CA PHE A 41 14.74 -34.57 0.52
C PHE A 41 13.88 -34.16 -0.69
N ASP A 42 14.46 -33.43 -1.64
CA ASP A 42 13.79 -33.06 -2.89
C ASP A 42 13.27 -34.29 -3.64
N ASN A 43 14.11 -35.34 -3.77
CA ASN A 43 13.70 -36.57 -4.43
C ASN A 43 12.62 -37.32 -3.65
N LEU A 44 12.71 -37.37 -2.32
CA LEU A 44 11.71 -38.04 -1.49
C LEU A 44 10.34 -37.37 -1.61
N ILE A 45 10.29 -36.05 -1.60
CA ILE A 45 9.02 -35.31 -1.74
C ILE A 45 8.46 -35.46 -3.16
N LYS A 46 9.28 -35.31 -4.21
CA LYS A 46 8.84 -35.47 -5.61
C LYS A 46 8.26 -36.86 -5.90
N GLU A 47 8.84 -37.89 -5.31
CA GLU A 47 8.44 -39.29 -5.50
C GLU A 47 7.47 -39.75 -4.39
N LYS A 48 6.92 -38.81 -3.60
CA LYS A 48 5.94 -39.04 -2.52
C LYS A 48 6.33 -40.12 -1.51
N GLN A 49 7.61 -40.21 -1.20
CA GLN A 49 8.16 -41.16 -0.23
C GLN A 49 8.00 -40.66 1.22
N TYR A 50 6.77 -40.33 1.59
CA TYR A 50 6.39 -39.73 2.87
C TYR A 50 6.69 -40.64 4.06
N GLU A 51 6.55 -41.95 3.89
CA GLU A 51 6.92 -42.95 4.91
C GLU A 51 8.40 -42.83 5.30
N ILE A 52 9.30 -42.62 4.32
CA ILE A 52 10.73 -42.46 4.58
C ILE A 52 10.99 -41.15 5.34
N LEU A 53 10.33 -40.06 4.98
CA LEU A 53 10.45 -38.78 5.71
C LEU A 53 9.99 -38.92 7.17
N ASN A 54 8.88 -39.61 7.42
CA ASN A 54 8.41 -39.88 8.79
C ASN A 54 9.37 -40.78 9.57
N MET A 55 10.02 -41.74 8.92
CA MET A 55 11.10 -42.52 9.54
C MET A 55 12.32 -41.65 9.88
N MET A 56 12.66 -40.68 9.04
CA MET A 56 13.76 -39.74 9.27
C MET A 56 13.47 -38.74 10.40
N VAL A 57 12.21 -38.40 10.65
CA VAL A 57 11.79 -37.67 11.85
C VAL A 57 11.99 -38.55 13.10
N LYS A 58 11.46 -39.78 13.07
CA LYS A 58 11.53 -40.72 14.21
C LYS A 58 12.96 -41.05 14.64
N ASP A 59 13.89 -41.16 13.68
CA ASP A 59 15.29 -41.46 13.96
C ASP A 59 16.18 -40.21 14.16
N LYS A 60 15.58 -39.01 14.15
CA LYS A 60 16.25 -37.70 14.32
C LYS A 60 17.26 -37.35 13.22
N THR A 61 17.06 -37.89 12.02
CA THR A 61 17.81 -37.46 10.82
C THR A 61 17.32 -36.10 10.32
N ILE A 62 16.01 -35.84 10.45
CA ILE A 62 15.42 -34.51 10.27
C ILE A 62 15.38 -33.84 11.64
N GLU A 63 15.96 -32.64 11.72
CA GLU A 63 15.84 -31.77 12.89
C GLU A 63 14.41 -31.20 12.93
N THR A 64 13.77 -31.31 14.08
CA THR A 64 12.37 -30.95 14.30
C THR A 64 12.19 -29.78 15.26
N ASP A 65 13.24 -29.37 15.98
CA ASP A 65 13.24 -28.14 16.73
C ASP A 65 13.53 -26.96 15.78
N ILE A 66 12.52 -26.13 15.53
CA ILE A 66 12.66 -24.95 14.66
C ILE A 66 13.76 -24.00 15.17
N TYR A 67 13.97 -23.93 16.49
CA TYR A 67 14.97 -23.06 17.10
C TYR A 67 16.41 -23.46 16.75
N GLU A 68 16.65 -24.74 16.44
CA GLU A 68 17.97 -25.25 16.07
C GLU A 68 18.34 -24.97 14.60
N PHE A 69 17.43 -24.37 13.82
CA PHE A 69 17.73 -24.03 12.43
C PHE A 69 18.54 -22.73 12.32
N ASP A 70 19.65 -22.81 11.59
CA ASP A 70 20.38 -21.62 11.14
C ASP A 70 19.61 -20.84 10.06
N ASN A 71 18.86 -21.54 9.20
CA ASN A 71 18.15 -20.99 8.05
C ASN A 71 17.12 -21.99 7.50
N PHE A 72 15.87 -21.56 7.28
CA PHE A 72 14.85 -22.37 6.62
C PHE A 72 15.25 -22.87 5.21
N ASP A 73 16.03 -22.10 4.45
CA ASP A 73 16.52 -22.49 3.11
C ASP A 73 17.50 -23.68 3.14
N LYS A 74 18.06 -23.98 4.32
CA LYS A 74 18.93 -25.15 4.55
C LYS A 74 18.22 -26.29 5.27
N SER A 75 16.92 -26.15 5.52
CA SER A 75 16.09 -27.13 6.22
C SER A 75 15.27 -27.98 5.24
N ILE A 76 14.52 -28.94 5.78
CA ILE A 76 13.51 -29.70 5.02
C ILE A 76 12.43 -28.78 4.40
N PHE A 77 12.13 -27.63 5.02
CA PHE A 77 11.10 -26.71 4.54
C PHE A 77 11.42 -26.11 3.18
N GLN A 78 12.70 -25.94 2.84
CA GLN A 78 13.09 -25.54 1.49
C GLN A 78 12.68 -26.58 0.44
N SER A 79 12.85 -27.86 0.76
CA SER A 79 12.45 -28.96 -0.12
C SER A 79 10.93 -29.09 -0.21
N ILE A 80 10.21 -28.77 0.87
CA ILE A 80 8.74 -28.67 0.88
C ILE A 80 8.28 -27.53 -0.04
N VAL A 81 8.82 -26.32 0.12
CA VAL A 81 8.53 -25.15 -0.74
C VAL A 81 8.72 -25.45 -2.24
N ARG A 82 9.79 -26.18 -2.58
CA ARG A 82 10.16 -26.45 -3.97
C ARG A 82 9.33 -27.56 -4.60
N ASN A 83 8.92 -28.56 -3.83
CA ASN A 83 8.51 -29.84 -4.40
C ASN A 83 7.20 -30.42 -3.87
N LEU A 84 6.71 -29.97 -2.71
CA LEU A 84 5.44 -30.47 -2.21
C LEU A 84 4.31 -30.01 -3.14
N GLY A 85 3.53 -30.98 -3.59
CA GLY A 85 2.35 -30.72 -4.42
C GLY A 85 1.17 -30.18 -3.60
N ASN A 86 -0.01 -30.24 -4.20
CA ASN A 86 -1.25 -29.78 -3.60
C ASN A 86 -2.36 -30.84 -3.69
N GLU A 87 -2.00 -32.10 -3.95
CA GLU A 87 -2.97 -33.20 -3.90
C GLU A 87 -3.34 -33.51 -2.45
N GLU A 88 -4.49 -34.16 -2.23
CA GLU A 88 -4.98 -34.51 -0.89
C GLU A 88 -3.94 -35.30 -0.07
N GLU A 89 -3.22 -36.22 -0.72
CA GLU A 89 -2.14 -36.99 -0.11
C GLU A 89 -0.97 -36.10 0.36
N ASP A 90 -0.61 -35.07 -0.41
CA ASP A 90 0.50 -34.16 -0.10
C ASP A 90 0.18 -33.28 1.11
N ILE A 91 -1.05 -32.75 1.14
CA ILE A 91 -1.54 -31.94 2.26
C ILE A 91 -1.75 -32.79 3.50
N SER A 92 -2.31 -34.00 3.36
CA SER A 92 -2.46 -34.94 4.47
C SER A 92 -1.10 -35.33 5.07
N PHE A 93 -0.10 -35.57 4.22
CA PHE A 93 1.26 -35.80 4.68
C PHE A 93 1.79 -34.60 5.46
N PHE A 94 1.74 -33.40 4.88
CA PHE A 94 2.31 -32.23 5.54
C PHE A 94 1.62 -31.91 6.87
N ASN A 95 0.31 -32.11 6.96
CA ASN A 95 -0.47 -31.93 8.19
C ASN A 95 -0.03 -32.88 9.32
N GLU A 96 0.24 -34.16 9.04
CA GLU A 96 0.85 -35.07 10.03
C GLU A 96 2.30 -34.67 10.33
N PHE A 97 3.06 -34.38 9.27
CA PHE A 97 4.50 -34.12 9.34
C PHE A 97 4.84 -32.91 10.21
N ILE A 98 4.11 -31.80 10.05
CA ILE A 98 4.33 -30.58 10.81
C ILE A 98 4.02 -30.75 12.30
N GLY A 99 3.11 -31.68 12.66
CA GLY A 99 2.77 -31.99 14.04
C GLY A 99 3.91 -32.65 14.85
N HIS A 100 5.02 -32.99 14.19
CA HIS A 100 6.23 -33.48 14.84
C HIS A 100 7.26 -32.39 15.17
N PHE A 101 7.02 -31.13 14.77
CA PHE A 101 7.95 -30.03 14.97
C PHE A 101 7.62 -29.25 16.26
N ASP A 102 8.69 -28.91 16.99
CA ASP A 102 8.63 -28.10 18.20
C ASP A 102 8.98 -26.64 17.88
N ASN A 103 8.57 -25.69 18.74
CA ASN A 103 8.90 -24.27 18.61
C ASN A 103 8.49 -23.63 17.28
N LEU A 104 7.32 -24.03 16.73
CA LEU A 104 6.77 -23.57 15.44
C LEU A 104 6.72 -22.04 15.23
N ASN A 105 6.74 -21.28 16.32
CA ASN A 105 6.60 -19.83 16.33
C ASN A 105 7.90 -19.07 16.54
N ASP A 106 9.02 -19.77 16.74
CA ASP A 106 10.32 -19.14 16.89
C ASP A 106 10.80 -18.54 15.56
N GLU A 107 11.53 -17.44 15.69
CA GLU A 107 12.08 -16.73 14.54
C GLU A 107 13.46 -17.31 14.15
N VAL A 108 13.58 -17.72 12.89
CA VAL A 108 14.85 -18.08 12.26
C VAL A 108 15.20 -16.98 11.26
N ASN A 109 16.27 -16.23 11.53
CA ASN A 109 16.66 -15.03 10.77
C ASN A 109 15.51 -14.02 10.59
N ALA A 110 14.81 -13.69 11.69
CA ALA A 110 13.68 -12.75 11.72
C ALA A 110 12.46 -13.17 10.89
N LYS A 111 12.30 -14.48 10.68
CA LYS A 111 11.12 -15.09 10.04
C LYS A 111 10.62 -16.23 10.89
N THR A 112 9.33 -16.30 11.13
CA THR A 112 8.67 -17.50 11.63
C THR A 112 8.54 -18.53 10.49
N LEU A 113 8.21 -19.78 10.83
CA LEU A 113 7.91 -20.78 9.81
C LEU A 113 6.74 -20.36 8.91
N LEU A 114 5.65 -19.86 9.49
CA LEU A 114 4.48 -19.40 8.74
C LEU A 114 4.84 -18.25 7.80
N GLY A 115 5.61 -17.26 8.27
CA GLY A 115 6.10 -16.15 7.45
C GLY A 115 6.97 -16.65 6.29
N TYR A 116 7.89 -17.59 6.56
CA TYR A 116 8.71 -18.21 5.52
C TYR A 116 7.86 -18.90 4.44
N LEU A 117 6.84 -19.67 4.82
CA LEU A 117 5.97 -20.38 3.89
C LEU A 117 5.12 -19.42 3.04
N LEU A 118 4.54 -18.37 3.65
CA LEU A 118 3.78 -17.33 2.95
C LEU A 118 4.66 -16.59 1.91
N GLU A 119 5.86 -16.17 2.30
CA GLU A 119 6.82 -15.48 1.42
C GLU A 119 7.32 -16.36 0.26
N ASN A 120 7.25 -17.67 0.40
CA ASN A 120 7.67 -18.62 -0.64
C ASN A 120 6.52 -19.12 -1.52
N GLY A 121 5.28 -18.67 -1.27
CA GLY A 121 4.15 -18.93 -2.16
C GLY A 121 3.72 -20.40 -2.19
N VAL A 122 3.76 -21.12 -1.07
CA VAL A 122 3.27 -22.51 -0.96
C VAL A 122 1.75 -22.62 -1.12
N ASP A 123 1.23 -23.83 -1.32
CA ASP A 123 -0.22 -24.04 -1.47
C ASP A 123 -1.00 -23.61 -0.21
N LEU A 124 -2.26 -23.20 -0.40
CA LEU A 124 -3.16 -22.78 0.68
C LEU A 124 -3.34 -23.88 1.75
N GLY A 125 -3.38 -25.16 1.34
CA GLY A 125 -3.48 -26.29 2.25
C GLY A 125 -2.27 -26.43 3.17
N VAL A 126 -1.08 -26.07 2.69
CA VAL A 126 0.17 -26.09 3.49
C VAL A 126 0.15 -24.98 4.54
N ILE A 127 -0.32 -23.79 4.17
CA ILE A 127 -0.51 -22.68 5.12
C ILE A 127 -1.51 -23.09 6.20
N LYS A 128 -2.66 -23.65 5.80
CA LYS A 128 -3.70 -24.05 6.76
C LYS A 128 -3.21 -25.14 7.71
N ALA A 129 -2.49 -26.14 7.20
CA ALA A 129 -1.87 -27.17 8.03
C ALA A 129 -0.86 -26.61 9.06
N CYS A 130 -0.05 -25.60 8.71
CA CYS A 130 0.83 -24.93 9.69
C CYS A 130 0.00 -24.28 10.80
N ILE A 131 -1.04 -23.53 10.44
CA ILE A 131 -1.87 -22.83 11.43
C ILE A 131 -2.60 -23.82 12.33
N ASP A 132 -3.17 -24.88 11.76
CA ASP A 132 -3.87 -25.94 12.51
C ASP A 132 -2.91 -26.70 13.44
N ALA A 133 -1.62 -26.76 13.10
CA ALA A 133 -0.57 -27.31 13.96
C ALA A 133 -0.09 -26.35 15.08
N GLY A 134 -0.52 -25.08 15.06
CA GLY A 134 -0.23 -24.09 16.10
C GLY A 134 0.71 -22.94 15.68
N CYS A 135 0.95 -22.77 14.38
CA CYS A 135 1.63 -21.56 13.86
C CYS A 135 0.78 -20.31 14.17
N ASN A 136 1.35 -19.33 14.87
CA ASN A 136 0.69 -18.11 15.32
C ASN A 136 0.51 -17.12 14.17
N VAL A 137 -0.74 -16.82 13.82
CA VAL A 137 -1.12 -15.86 12.78
C VAL A 137 -0.96 -14.39 13.22
N ASN A 138 -0.89 -14.11 14.52
CA ASN A 138 -0.78 -12.76 15.06
C ASN A 138 0.68 -12.31 15.28
N PHE A 139 1.63 -12.95 14.62
CA PHE A 139 3.02 -12.51 14.61
C PHE A 139 3.15 -11.14 13.94
N LYS A 140 4.05 -10.32 14.48
CA LYS A 140 4.46 -9.04 13.90
C LYS A 140 5.96 -9.00 13.77
N ASN A 141 6.46 -8.56 12.62
CA ASN A 141 7.89 -8.38 12.44
C ASN A 141 8.41 -7.11 13.17
N ASN A 142 9.69 -6.79 13.02
CA ASN A 142 10.32 -5.61 13.64
C ASN A 142 9.73 -4.26 13.21
N ALA A 143 8.99 -4.20 12.10
CA ALA A 143 8.25 -3.03 11.66
C ALA A 143 6.80 -3.02 12.18
N GLU A 144 6.47 -3.91 13.11
CA GLU A 144 5.11 -4.21 13.61
C GLU A 144 4.13 -4.63 12.50
N GLU A 145 4.63 -5.13 11.37
CA GLU A 145 3.80 -5.59 10.26
C GLU A 145 3.25 -6.99 10.56
N ASN A 146 1.93 -7.12 10.62
CA ASN A 146 1.26 -8.43 10.60
C ASN A 146 1.43 -9.13 9.24
N TYR A 147 0.98 -10.39 9.12
CA TYR A 147 1.18 -11.13 7.87
C TYR A 147 0.45 -10.54 6.66
N ILE A 148 -0.68 -9.82 6.82
CA ILE A 148 -1.37 -9.21 5.68
C ILE A 148 -0.47 -8.13 5.05
N HIS A 149 0.21 -7.30 5.85
CA HIS A 149 1.22 -6.36 5.34
C HIS A 149 2.32 -7.08 4.56
N GLN A 150 2.86 -8.16 5.12
CA GLN A 150 3.95 -8.93 4.53
C GLN A 150 3.53 -9.56 3.20
N VAL A 151 2.33 -10.15 3.14
CA VAL A 151 1.71 -10.71 1.94
C VAL A 151 1.53 -9.63 0.86
N VAL A 152 1.01 -8.45 1.22
CA VAL A 152 0.83 -7.32 0.27
C VAL A 152 2.17 -6.82 -0.27
N LYS A 153 3.20 -6.72 0.58
CA LYS A 153 4.57 -6.28 0.19
C LYS A 153 5.33 -7.34 -0.61
N SER A 154 4.94 -8.61 -0.48
CA SER A 154 5.65 -9.70 -1.11
C SER A 154 5.74 -9.49 -2.62
N ASN A 155 6.90 -9.84 -3.17
CA ASN A 155 7.14 -9.91 -4.60
C ASN A 155 7.29 -11.38 -4.97
N LEU A 156 6.24 -12.17 -4.71
CA LEU A 156 6.20 -13.57 -5.10
C LEU A 156 6.49 -13.66 -6.61
N ARG A 157 7.68 -14.15 -6.95
CA ARG A 157 8.04 -14.57 -8.30
C ARG A 157 8.33 -16.05 -8.26
N ARG A 158 7.30 -16.85 -8.01
CA ARG A 158 7.38 -18.29 -8.30
C ARG A 158 7.52 -18.42 -9.81
N TYR A 159 8.60 -19.07 -10.27
CA TYR A 159 8.91 -19.23 -11.71
C TYR A 159 7.76 -19.82 -12.55
N ASN A 160 6.76 -20.43 -11.92
CA ASN A 160 5.65 -21.13 -12.55
C ASN A 160 4.27 -20.44 -12.38
N LEU A 161 4.17 -19.31 -11.67
CA LEU A 161 2.91 -18.58 -11.53
C LEU A 161 2.93 -17.34 -12.43
N ASN A 162 1.83 -17.13 -13.14
CA ASN A 162 1.58 -15.84 -13.81
C ASN A 162 1.02 -14.81 -12.81
N ASP A 163 0.83 -13.56 -13.27
CA ASP A 163 0.37 -12.46 -12.40
C ASP A 163 -1.04 -12.70 -11.82
N GLU A 164 -1.93 -13.36 -12.57
CA GLU A 164 -3.30 -13.70 -12.14
C GLU A 164 -3.26 -14.77 -11.03
N GLN A 165 -2.56 -15.88 -11.27
CA GLN A 165 -2.39 -16.95 -10.29
C GLN A 165 -1.68 -16.45 -9.02
N THR A 166 -0.69 -15.57 -9.17
CA THR A 166 -0.02 -14.94 -8.02
C THR A 166 -1.00 -14.07 -7.24
N THR A 167 -1.82 -13.28 -7.93
CA THR A 167 -2.86 -12.46 -7.30
C THR A 167 -3.86 -13.33 -6.54
N ASP A 168 -4.35 -14.42 -7.13
CA ASP A 168 -5.32 -15.32 -6.50
C ASP A 168 -4.75 -16.06 -5.28
N LEU A 169 -3.46 -16.44 -5.34
CA LEU A 169 -2.77 -17.02 -4.19
C LEU A 169 -2.67 -16.02 -3.04
N LEU A 170 -2.28 -14.77 -3.32
CA LEU A 170 -2.21 -13.71 -2.29
C LEU A 170 -3.57 -13.42 -1.68
N LYS A 171 -4.64 -13.42 -2.49
CA LYS A 171 -6.03 -13.31 -2.01
C LYS A 171 -6.38 -14.48 -1.07
N GLY A 172 -6.05 -15.71 -1.46
CA GLY A 172 -6.25 -16.89 -0.63
C GLY A 172 -5.51 -16.83 0.71
N TYR A 173 -4.29 -16.28 0.73
CA TYR A 173 -3.57 -16.03 2.00
C TYR A 173 -4.27 -15.00 2.87
N ILE A 174 -4.71 -13.88 2.29
CA ILE A 174 -5.47 -12.86 3.02
C ILE A 174 -6.75 -13.48 3.61
N ASP A 175 -7.48 -14.30 2.86
CA ASP A 175 -8.66 -15.01 3.34
C ASP A 175 -8.37 -15.91 4.54
N ILE A 176 -7.32 -16.73 4.47
CA ILE A 176 -6.93 -17.61 5.59
C ILE A 176 -6.59 -16.78 6.82
N LEU A 177 -5.77 -15.73 6.66
CA LEU A 177 -5.30 -14.89 7.77
C LEU A 177 -6.47 -14.17 8.47
N ILE A 178 -7.42 -13.62 7.70
CA ILE A 178 -8.61 -12.96 8.26
C ILE A 178 -9.51 -13.96 8.98
N ASN A 179 -9.74 -15.13 8.38
CA ASN A 179 -10.59 -16.17 8.98
C ASN A 179 -9.99 -16.70 10.30
N ASP A 180 -8.67 -16.69 10.43
CA ASP A 180 -7.96 -17.08 11.66
C ASP A 180 -7.66 -15.88 12.60
N GLY A 181 -8.24 -14.70 12.31
CA GLY A 181 -8.36 -13.59 13.26
C GLY A 181 -7.35 -12.45 13.12
N VAL A 182 -6.60 -12.38 12.02
CA VAL A 182 -5.71 -11.23 11.75
C VAL A 182 -6.53 -10.01 11.36
N ASP A 183 -6.33 -8.90 12.06
CA ASP A 183 -7.01 -7.64 11.79
C ASP A 183 -6.46 -6.96 10.52
N ILE A 184 -7.34 -6.77 9.53
CA ILE A 184 -7.03 -6.13 8.25
C ILE A 184 -6.77 -4.62 8.38
N ASN A 185 -7.22 -3.99 9.46
CA ASN A 185 -7.07 -2.56 9.72
C ASN A 185 -5.99 -2.23 10.74
N GLU A 186 -5.30 -3.25 11.26
CA GLU A 186 -4.18 -3.03 12.16
C GLU A 186 -3.05 -2.33 11.42
N GLY A 187 -2.52 -1.25 12.02
CA GLY A 187 -1.39 -0.52 11.47
C GLY A 187 -0.04 -1.09 11.92
N ASN A 188 0.97 -0.92 11.09
CA ASN A 188 2.38 -1.20 11.42
C ASN A 188 2.95 -0.16 12.42
N ILE A 189 4.28 -0.11 12.60
CA ILE A 189 4.92 0.79 13.57
C ILE A 189 4.65 2.27 13.27
N VAL A 190 4.41 2.64 12.00
CA VAL A 190 3.99 3.98 11.58
C VAL A 190 2.48 4.04 11.31
N GLN A 191 1.70 3.12 11.86
CA GLN A 191 0.25 2.98 11.72
C GLN A 191 -0.24 2.84 10.28
N GLU A 192 0.63 2.50 9.33
CA GLU A 192 0.16 2.20 7.97
C GLU A 192 -0.58 0.87 7.99
N THR A 193 -1.82 0.85 7.50
CA THR A 193 -2.60 -0.37 7.31
C THR A 193 -2.13 -1.13 6.06
N PRO A 194 -2.49 -2.42 5.91
CA PRO A 194 -2.26 -3.15 4.66
C PRO A 194 -2.79 -2.45 3.41
N LEU A 195 -3.91 -1.73 3.52
CA LEU A 195 -4.48 -0.95 2.41
C LEU A 195 -3.59 0.25 2.02
N ILE A 196 -3.05 0.99 3.00
CA ILE A 196 -2.10 2.08 2.74
C ILE A 196 -0.83 1.53 2.07
N ILE A 197 -0.32 0.40 2.56
CA ILE A 197 0.83 -0.28 1.95
C ILE A 197 0.52 -0.69 0.50
N ALA A 198 -0.65 -1.27 0.22
CA ALA A 198 -1.03 -1.66 -1.14
C ALA A 198 -1.01 -0.46 -2.11
N ILE A 199 -1.45 0.73 -1.67
CA ILE A 199 -1.41 1.96 -2.47
C ILE A 199 0.04 2.43 -2.69
N LYS A 200 0.85 2.53 -1.63
CA LYS A 200 2.25 2.98 -1.72
C LYS A 200 3.11 2.09 -2.61
N PHE A 201 2.84 0.79 -2.62
CA PHE A 201 3.53 -0.18 -3.48
C PHE A 201 2.81 -0.45 -4.82
N ASN A 202 1.76 0.32 -5.15
CA ASN A 202 0.98 0.22 -6.39
C ASN A 202 0.46 -1.21 -6.68
N LYS A 203 0.02 -1.92 -5.64
CA LYS A 203 -0.55 -3.27 -5.70
C LYS A 203 -2.04 -3.21 -6.10
N LYS A 204 -2.33 -2.62 -7.27
CA LYS A 204 -3.70 -2.34 -7.74
C LYS A 204 -4.66 -3.54 -7.63
N ASN A 205 -4.16 -4.73 -7.95
CA ASN A 205 -4.95 -5.97 -7.93
C ASN A 205 -5.42 -6.39 -6.52
N LEU A 206 -4.79 -5.86 -5.47
CA LEU A 206 -5.14 -6.15 -4.07
C LEU A 206 -5.95 -5.03 -3.41
N ILE A 207 -5.91 -3.80 -3.93
CA ILE A 207 -6.63 -2.65 -3.32
C ILE A 207 -8.13 -2.95 -3.21
N GLY A 208 -8.76 -3.29 -4.34
CA GLY A 208 -10.20 -3.62 -4.36
C GLY A 208 -10.54 -4.79 -3.44
N TYR A 209 -9.68 -5.81 -3.43
CA TYR A 209 -9.92 -7.01 -2.63
C TYR A 209 -9.77 -6.76 -1.12
N LEU A 210 -8.77 -5.96 -0.69
CA LEU A 210 -8.65 -5.57 0.73
C LEU A 210 -9.90 -4.81 1.21
N LEU A 211 -10.45 -3.92 0.36
CA LEU A 211 -11.69 -3.20 0.65
C LEU A 211 -12.90 -4.15 0.75
N GLU A 212 -13.03 -5.11 -0.15
CA GLU A 212 -14.05 -6.17 -0.08
C GLU A 212 -13.99 -6.98 1.22
N LYS A 213 -12.79 -7.08 1.82
CA LYS A 213 -12.54 -7.75 3.08
C LYS A 213 -12.66 -6.83 4.31
N GLY A 214 -13.13 -5.60 4.14
CA GLY A 214 -13.41 -4.68 5.23
C GLY A 214 -12.23 -3.79 5.64
N ALA A 215 -11.23 -3.62 4.78
CA ALA A 215 -10.23 -2.59 4.98
C ALA A 215 -10.89 -1.19 4.92
N ASP A 216 -10.58 -0.35 5.91
CA ASP A 216 -11.11 1.00 6.05
C ASP A 216 -10.20 2.00 5.30
N PRO A 217 -10.70 2.65 4.22
CA PRO A 217 -9.92 3.63 3.46
C PRO A 217 -9.71 4.97 4.19
N ASN A 218 -10.43 5.22 5.30
CA ASN A 218 -10.31 6.41 6.12
C ASN A 218 -9.39 6.21 7.34
N HIS A 219 -8.97 4.97 7.65
CA HIS A 219 -7.97 4.74 8.70
C HIS A 219 -6.67 5.48 8.35
N THR A 220 -6.13 6.24 9.31
CA THR A 220 -4.95 7.06 9.09
C THR A 220 -3.69 6.45 9.65
N ASP A 221 -2.59 6.67 8.94
CA ASP A 221 -1.26 6.39 9.47
C ASP A 221 -0.84 7.36 10.59
N ARG A 222 0.41 7.20 11.05
CA ARG A 222 0.99 8.02 12.11
C ARG A 222 1.10 9.49 11.70
N ASP A 223 1.12 9.81 10.41
CA ASP A 223 1.15 11.19 9.92
C ASP A 223 -0.26 11.76 9.73
N GLY A 224 -1.31 10.99 10.00
CA GLY A 224 -2.70 11.40 9.81
C GLY A 224 -3.16 11.28 8.35
N ASN A 225 -2.44 10.54 7.51
CA ASN A 225 -2.78 10.34 6.10
C ASN A 225 -3.57 9.03 5.93
N SER A 226 -4.75 9.11 5.32
CA SER A 226 -5.58 7.95 4.99
C SER A 226 -5.24 7.34 3.62
N ALA A 227 -5.85 6.21 3.27
CA ALA A 227 -5.73 5.62 1.93
C ALA A 227 -6.17 6.62 0.84
N PHE A 228 -7.25 7.36 1.08
CA PHE A 228 -7.69 8.45 0.21
C PHE A 228 -6.62 9.54 0.06
N PHE A 229 -5.97 9.95 1.15
CA PHE A 229 -4.91 10.96 1.10
C PHE A 229 -3.77 10.49 0.18
N TYR A 230 -3.29 9.26 0.34
CA TYR A 230 -2.24 8.72 -0.52
C TYR A 230 -2.65 8.61 -1.99
N ALA A 231 -3.88 8.14 -2.28
CA ALA A 231 -4.38 8.01 -3.65
C ALA A 231 -4.50 9.35 -4.36
N VAL A 232 -4.97 10.39 -3.65
CA VAL A 232 -5.25 11.70 -4.23
C VAL A 232 -4.02 12.60 -4.20
N ALA A 233 -3.42 12.82 -3.03
CA ALA A 233 -2.38 13.83 -2.83
C ALA A 233 -0.99 13.36 -3.29
N HIS A 234 -0.63 12.09 -3.03
CA HIS A 234 0.70 11.57 -3.36
C HIS A 234 0.76 10.87 -4.72
N ALA A 235 -0.24 10.02 -5.03
CA ALA A 235 -0.29 9.28 -6.28
C ALA A 235 -1.03 10.01 -7.41
N GLN A 236 -1.88 11.00 -7.08
CA GLN A 236 -2.76 11.71 -8.03
C GLN A 236 -3.50 10.77 -8.98
N SER A 237 -3.97 9.64 -8.45
CA SER A 237 -4.57 8.57 -9.25
C SER A 237 -6.08 8.54 -9.07
N GLU A 238 -6.80 9.11 -10.04
CA GLU A 238 -8.27 9.02 -10.11
C GLU A 238 -8.73 7.56 -10.09
N SER A 239 -8.02 6.65 -10.76
CA SER A 239 -8.38 5.22 -10.76
C SER A 239 -8.30 4.57 -9.37
N MET A 240 -7.34 4.97 -8.52
CA MET A 240 -7.26 4.46 -7.16
C MET A 240 -8.33 5.10 -6.29
N TYR A 241 -8.54 6.41 -6.44
CA TYR A 241 -9.62 7.12 -5.78
C TYR A 241 -10.98 6.48 -6.05
N ASP A 242 -11.28 6.14 -7.30
CA ASP A 242 -12.55 5.51 -7.69
C ASP A 242 -12.74 4.14 -7.05
N ILE A 243 -11.67 3.35 -6.96
CA ILE A 243 -11.72 2.06 -6.26
C ILE A 243 -12.07 2.29 -4.79
N LEU A 244 -11.39 3.22 -4.10
CA LEU A 244 -11.69 3.53 -2.69
C LEU A 244 -13.12 4.08 -2.52
N ARG A 245 -13.54 4.98 -3.42
CA ARG A 245 -14.82 5.69 -3.39
C ARG A 245 -16.03 4.77 -3.53
N ASN A 246 -15.85 3.62 -4.19
CA ASN A 246 -16.87 2.58 -4.30
C ASN A 246 -17.21 1.92 -2.96
N PHE A 247 -16.34 2.02 -1.95
CA PHE A 247 -16.53 1.39 -0.64
C PHE A 247 -16.86 2.40 0.44
N ASP A 248 -16.26 3.60 0.42
CA ASP A 248 -16.55 4.66 1.38
C ASP A 248 -16.37 6.07 0.77
N SER A 249 -16.76 7.11 1.49
CA SER A 249 -16.48 8.51 1.14
C SER A 249 -15.21 9.01 1.84
N PRO A 250 -14.44 9.92 1.23
CA PRO A 250 -13.27 10.49 1.89
C PRO A 250 -13.71 11.37 3.07
N ALA A 251 -13.00 11.29 4.20
CA ALA A 251 -13.08 12.30 5.25
C ALA A 251 -12.39 13.60 4.81
N PHE A 252 -13.06 14.40 3.97
CA PHE A 252 -12.50 15.63 3.39
C PHE A 252 -12.13 16.68 4.43
N ASP A 253 -12.78 16.66 5.59
CA ASP A 253 -12.57 17.57 6.70
C ASP A 253 -11.37 17.20 7.59
N GLN A 254 -10.83 15.99 7.41
CA GLN A 254 -9.67 15.54 8.16
C GLN A 254 -8.39 16.23 7.68
N VAL A 255 -7.60 16.69 8.65
CA VAL A 255 -6.24 17.20 8.41
C VAL A 255 -5.21 16.20 8.91
N ASN A 256 -4.10 16.09 8.18
CA ASN A 256 -2.94 15.33 8.62
C ASN A 256 -2.20 16.06 9.76
N LYS A 257 -1.11 15.49 10.28
CA LYS A 257 -0.32 16.10 11.37
C LYS A 257 0.40 17.40 10.99
N LYS A 258 0.49 17.72 9.70
CA LYS A 258 0.97 19.03 9.22
C LYS A 258 -0.16 20.06 9.14
N GLY A 259 -1.40 19.67 9.44
CA GLY A 259 -2.56 20.52 9.31
C GLY A 259 -3.06 20.64 7.87
N GLU A 260 -2.77 19.67 7.00
CA GLU A 260 -3.13 19.71 5.58
C GLU A 260 -4.34 18.83 5.29
N THR A 261 -5.33 19.37 4.57
CA THR A 261 -6.43 18.57 4.00
C THR A 261 -5.98 17.86 2.73
N LEU A 262 -6.68 16.78 2.38
CA LEU A 262 -6.45 16.04 1.14
C LEU A 262 -6.58 16.95 -0.10
N LEU A 263 -7.61 17.83 -0.15
CA LEU A 263 -7.81 18.72 -1.29
C LEU A 263 -6.69 19.77 -1.38
N PHE A 264 -6.27 20.33 -0.24
CA PHE A 264 -5.18 21.31 -0.23
C PHE A 264 -3.91 20.74 -0.85
N GLU A 265 -3.50 19.55 -0.40
CA GLU A 265 -2.27 18.92 -0.88
C GLU A 265 -2.38 18.51 -2.35
N TYR A 266 -3.54 18.00 -2.78
CA TYR A 266 -3.81 17.72 -4.19
C TYR A 266 -3.64 18.95 -5.06
N VAL A 267 -4.35 20.04 -4.72
CA VAL A 267 -4.30 21.29 -5.47
C VAL A 267 -2.86 21.82 -5.48
N ARG A 268 -2.14 21.80 -4.36
CA ARG A 268 -0.75 22.26 -4.30
C ARG A 268 0.13 21.56 -5.34
N MET A 269 -0.01 20.24 -5.46
CA MET A 269 0.84 19.39 -6.29
C MET A 269 0.30 19.17 -7.72
N MET A 270 -0.95 19.48 -8.01
CA MET A 270 -1.55 19.19 -9.33
C MET A 270 -0.91 19.99 -10.47
N SER A 271 -0.85 19.37 -11.65
CA SER A 271 -0.59 20.04 -12.93
C SER A 271 -1.87 20.69 -13.49
N ASP A 272 -1.72 21.47 -14.56
CA ASP A 272 -2.80 22.09 -15.34
C ASP A 272 -3.34 21.20 -16.46
N SER A 273 -3.04 19.90 -16.44
CA SER A 273 -3.56 18.96 -17.43
C SER A 273 -5.08 18.77 -17.30
N GLU A 274 -5.75 18.45 -18.41
CA GLU A 274 -7.20 18.17 -18.43
C GLU A 274 -7.57 17.05 -17.46
N SER A 275 -6.76 16.00 -17.35
CA SER A 275 -6.99 14.90 -16.40
C SER A 275 -6.94 15.38 -14.94
N SER A 276 -5.99 16.26 -14.60
CA SER A 276 -5.90 16.84 -13.25
C SER A 276 -7.10 17.75 -12.97
N ILE A 277 -7.51 18.56 -13.94
CA ILE A 277 -8.67 19.45 -13.78
C ILE A 277 -9.96 18.64 -13.62
N ASN A 278 -10.14 17.57 -14.39
CA ASN A 278 -11.30 16.69 -14.26
C ASN A 278 -11.33 15.99 -12.90
N PHE A 279 -10.17 15.55 -12.40
CA PHE A 279 -10.08 14.95 -11.08
C PHE A 279 -10.36 15.97 -9.96
N LEU A 280 -9.88 17.22 -10.08
CA LEU A 280 -10.29 18.32 -9.19
C LEU A 280 -11.81 18.49 -9.17
N LYS A 281 -12.44 18.62 -10.34
CA LYS A 281 -13.91 18.77 -10.45
C LYS A 281 -14.65 17.60 -9.79
N LYS A 282 -14.11 16.38 -9.92
CA LYS A 282 -14.66 15.18 -9.26
C LYS A 282 -14.58 15.28 -7.74
N LEU A 283 -13.42 15.61 -7.17
CA LEU A 283 -13.25 15.78 -5.73
C LEU A 283 -14.22 16.83 -5.16
N LEU A 284 -14.39 17.96 -5.87
CA LEU A 284 -15.36 18.99 -5.51
C LEU A 284 -16.79 18.45 -5.54
N ASN A 285 -17.18 17.75 -6.60
CA ASN A 285 -18.52 17.15 -6.69
C ASN A 285 -18.78 16.10 -5.60
N ASP A 286 -17.73 15.43 -5.12
CA ASP A 286 -17.81 14.47 -4.03
C ASP A 286 -17.82 15.11 -2.63
N GLY A 287 -17.67 16.45 -2.54
CA GLY A 287 -17.84 17.22 -1.30
C GLY A 287 -16.55 17.80 -0.71
N ALA A 288 -15.45 17.83 -1.47
CA ALA A 288 -14.22 18.46 -0.99
C ALA A 288 -14.40 19.98 -0.79
N ASP A 289 -14.00 20.49 0.38
CA ASP A 289 -14.17 21.90 0.73
C ASP A 289 -13.01 22.78 0.23
N LEU A 290 -13.34 23.82 -0.56
CA LEU A 290 -12.42 24.82 -1.05
C LEU A 290 -11.95 25.83 0.01
N TYR A 291 -12.66 25.92 1.13
CA TYR A 291 -12.51 26.97 2.14
C TYR A 291 -11.87 26.50 3.44
N GLN A 292 -11.75 25.19 3.66
CA GLN A 292 -11.08 24.69 4.85
C GLN A 292 -9.59 25.03 4.80
N PRO A 293 -9.05 25.76 5.79
CA PRO A 293 -7.65 26.13 5.80
C PRO A 293 -6.77 24.92 6.09
N SER A 294 -5.59 24.93 5.50
CA SER A 294 -4.47 24.08 5.85
C SER A 294 -3.31 24.92 6.35
N THR A 295 -2.51 24.38 7.28
CA THR A 295 -1.33 25.08 7.78
C THR A 295 -0.17 24.97 6.79
N TRP A 296 0.25 26.11 6.23
CA TRP A 296 1.33 26.19 5.24
C TRP A 296 2.30 27.32 5.59
N TYR A 297 3.56 26.99 5.87
CA TYR A 297 4.58 27.95 6.36
C TYR A 297 4.12 28.81 7.55
N SER A 298 3.40 28.21 8.51
CA SER A 298 2.84 28.88 9.70
C SER A 298 1.73 29.90 9.40
N ALA A 299 1.15 29.87 8.21
CA ALA A 299 -0.03 30.62 7.85
C ALA A 299 -1.14 29.68 7.39
N ASP A 300 -2.39 30.06 7.64
CA ASP A 300 -3.53 29.33 7.13
C ASP A 300 -3.72 29.65 5.64
N LYS A 301 -3.90 28.60 4.84
CA LYS A 301 -4.11 28.71 3.41
C LYS A 301 -5.16 27.71 2.96
N THR A 302 -6.18 28.20 2.28
CA THR A 302 -7.26 27.35 1.76
C THR A 302 -6.90 26.78 0.38
N PRO A 303 -7.53 25.70 -0.07
CA PRO A 303 -7.40 25.23 -1.46
C PRO A 303 -7.72 26.33 -2.47
N LEU A 304 -8.73 27.18 -2.22
CA LEU A 304 -9.08 28.29 -3.09
C LEU A 304 -7.97 29.34 -3.19
N ASP A 305 -7.23 29.59 -2.10
CA ASP A 305 -6.06 30.48 -2.12
C ASP A 305 -4.95 29.94 -3.00
N VAL A 306 -4.72 28.63 -2.97
CA VAL A 306 -3.73 27.99 -3.85
C VAL A 306 -4.21 28.04 -5.32
N ILE A 307 -5.50 27.84 -5.58
CA ILE A 307 -6.09 27.97 -6.93
C ILE A 307 -5.92 29.40 -7.45
N ALA A 308 -6.10 30.42 -6.61
CA ALA A 308 -5.93 31.82 -6.97
C ALA A 308 -4.51 32.15 -7.46
N GLU A 309 -3.50 31.38 -7.04
CA GLU A 309 -2.10 31.54 -7.45
C GLU A 309 -1.73 30.74 -8.71
N LYS A 310 -2.58 29.80 -9.13
CA LYS A 310 -2.38 28.96 -10.31
C LYS A 310 -2.88 29.61 -11.61
N GLN A 311 -2.75 28.85 -12.71
CA GLN A 311 -3.20 29.22 -14.04
C GLN A 311 -4.71 29.48 -14.08
N ALA A 312 -5.14 30.43 -14.90
CA ALA A 312 -6.52 30.85 -15.05
C ALA A 312 -7.48 29.70 -15.39
N GLY A 313 -7.03 28.70 -16.16
CA GLY A 313 -7.86 27.54 -16.50
C GLY A 313 -8.26 26.67 -15.30
N ILE A 314 -7.42 26.60 -14.25
CA ILE A 314 -7.78 25.88 -13.01
C ILE A 314 -8.83 26.69 -12.23
N LEU A 315 -8.68 28.02 -12.17
CA LEU A 315 -9.68 28.88 -11.54
C LEU A 315 -11.01 28.82 -12.30
N GLU A 316 -11.00 28.90 -13.63
CA GLU A 316 -12.17 28.76 -14.49
C GLU A 316 -12.91 27.44 -14.21
N ALA A 317 -12.19 26.32 -14.17
CA ALA A 317 -12.76 25.01 -13.85
C ALA A 317 -13.45 24.96 -12.48
N VAL A 318 -12.91 25.65 -11.48
CA VAL A 318 -13.48 25.70 -10.13
C VAL A 318 -14.69 26.64 -10.08
N LEU A 319 -14.68 27.75 -10.82
CA LEU A 319 -15.85 28.62 -10.98
C LEU A 319 -17.01 27.90 -11.69
N GLU A 320 -16.72 27.15 -12.75
CA GLU A 320 -17.69 26.34 -13.48
C GLU A 320 -18.36 25.26 -12.62
N SER A 321 -17.71 24.83 -11.52
CA SER A 321 -18.32 23.88 -10.58
C SER A 321 -19.53 24.47 -9.84
N GLY A 322 -19.66 25.80 -9.78
CA GLY A 322 -20.71 26.50 -9.06
C GLY A 322 -20.56 26.47 -7.53
N GLN A 323 -19.46 25.92 -7.00
CA GLN A 323 -19.21 25.80 -5.56
C GLN A 323 -18.52 27.02 -4.94
N VAL A 324 -18.07 27.96 -5.78
CA VAL A 324 -17.39 29.18 -5.32
C VAL A 324 -18.41 30.27 -5.01
N ASP A 325 -18.50 30.67 -3.76
CA ASP A 325 -19.02 31.99 -3.39
C ASP A 325 -18.00 33.07 -3.78
N ILE A 326 -18.28 33.74 -4.90
CA ILE A 326 -17.37 34.68 -5.56
C ILE A 326 -16.97 35.88 -4.68
N ASN A 327 -17.86 36.27 -3.75
CA ASN A 327 -17.70 37.45 -2.90
C ASN A 327 -17.47 37.11 -1.43
N ARG A 328 -17.28 35.82 -1.10
CA ARG A 328 -16.89 35.41 0.26
C ARG A 328 -15.60 36.08 0.68
N THR A 329 -15.58 36.60 1.90
CA THR A 329 -14.39 37.18 2.52
C THR A 329 -13.72 36.19 3.46
N ASP A 330 -12.40 36.28 3.57
CA ASP A 330 -11.64 35.68 4.66
C ASP A 330 -11.71 36.54 5.95
N ASP A 331 -11.01 36.12 7.00
CA ASP A 331 -10.98 36.79 8.31
C ASP A 331 -10.33 38.18 8.29
N HIS A 332 -9.77 38.61 7.15
CA HIS A 332 -9.20 39.94 6.93
C HIS A 332 -10.04 40.76 5.94
N GLY A 333 -11.24 40.29 5.59
CA GLY A 333 -12.12 40.96 4.64
C GLY A 333 -11.71 40.77 3.16
N ASN A 334 -10.73 39.93 2.83
CA ASN A 334 -10.31 39.76 1.44
C ASN A 334 -11.23 38.78 0.70
N THR A 335 -11.77 39.21 -0.43
CA THR A 335 -12.43 38.32 -1.41
C THR A 335 -11.40 37.61 -2.30
N LEU A 336 -11.85 36.61 -3.08
CA LEU A 336 -11.01 35.97 -4.09
C LEU A 336 -10.42 36.99 -5.09
N LEU A 337 -11.19 38.02 -5.44
CA LEU A 337 -10.72 39.11 -6.29
C LEU A 337 -9.57 39.90 -5.64
N HIS A 338 -9.65 40.19 -4.33
CA HIS A 338 -8.54 40.80 -3.59
C HIS A 338 -7.28 39.94 -3.65
N LYS A 339 -7.42 38.62 -3.41
CA LYS A 339 -6.28 37.69 -3.41
C LYS A 339 -5.60 37.60 -4.78
N VAL A 340 -6.38 37.49 -5.86
CA VAL A 340 -5.85 37.50 -7.24
C VAL A 340 -5.14 38.83 -7.56
N CYS A 341 -5.71 39.96 -7.16
CA CYS A 341 -5.11 41.28 -7.41
C CYS A 341 -3.83 41.52 -6.58
N ALA A 342 -3.77 41.02 -5.34
CA ALA A 342 -2.61 41.14 -4.46
C ALA A 342 -1.43 40.24 -4.87
N TYR A 343 -1.65 39.22 -5.70
CA TYR A 343 -0.60 38.26 -6.06
C TYR A 343 0.60 38.95 -6.74
N ASN A 344 1.80 38.81 -6.17
CA ASN A 344 3.00 39.44 -6.71
C ASN A 344 3.50 38.69 -7.96
N VAL A 345 3.56 39.39 -9.10
CA VAL A 345 3.96 38.78 -10.38
C VAL A 345 5.48 38.71 -10.56
N ASN A 346 6.28 39.20 -9.59
CA ASN A 346 7.75 39.11 -9.56
C ASN A 346 8.44 39.56 -10.86
N TYR A 347 7.94 40.64 -11.46
CA TYR A 347 8.44 41.18 -12.73
C TYR A 347 8.25 40.26 -13.96
N GLU A 348 7.36 39.27 -13.90
CA GLU A 348 7.07 38.35 -15.00
C GLU A 348 5.79 38.78 -15.77
N PRO A 349 5.90 39.21 -17.04
CA PRO A 349 4.75 39.68 -17.82
C PRO A 349 3.64 38.63 -18.02
N GLU A 350 4.00 37.36 -18.16
CA GLU A 350 3.01 36.28 -18.33
C GLU A 350 2.16 36.10 -17.06
N LYS A 351 2.74 36.24 -15.87
CA LYS A 351 1.97 36.20 -14.60
C LYS A 351 1.02 37.40 -14.47
N ALA A 352 1.40 38.57 -14.99
CA ALA A 352 0.51 39.73 -15.05
C ALA A 352 -0.66 39.51 -16.02
N LYS A 353 -0.41 38.86 -17.16
CA LYS A 353 -1.44 38.45 -18.12
C LYS A 353 -2.40 37.40 -17.52
N GLU A 354 -1.88 36.41 -16.81
CA GLU A 354 -2.67 35.43 -16.05
C GLU A 354 -3.53 36.13 -14.98
N THR A 355 -2.98 37.11 -14.27
CA THR A 355 -3.75 37.93 -13.31
C THR A 355 -4.90 38.66 -14.01
N TYR A 356 -4.66 39.27 -15.17
CA TYR A 356 -5.71 39.91 -15.97
C TYR A 356 -6.82 38.92 -16.38
N GLN A 357 -6.45 37.73 -16.86
CA GLN A 357 -7.40 36.68 -17.25
C GLN A 357 -8.25 36.23 -16.05
N LYS A 358 -7.63 35.99 -14.89
CA LYS A 358 -8.33 35.64 -13.66
C LYS A 358 -9.29 36.74 -13.21
N VAL A 359 -8.87 38.01 -13.21
CA VAL A 359 -9.76 39.14 -12.86
C VAL A 359 -10.95 39.23 -13.81
N LYS A 360 -10.73 39.04 -15.12
CA LYS A 360 -11.80 39.01 -16.10
C LYS A 360 -12.81 37.89 -15.79
N LEU A 361 -12.33 36.67 -15.54
CA LEU A 361 -13.18 35.52 -15.17
C LEU A 361 -14.00 35.81 -13.91
N LEU A 362 -13.39 36.38 -12.88
CA LEU A 362 -14.08 36.71 -11.63
C LEU A 362 -15.20 37.75 -11.84
N ILE A 363 -14.95 38.80 -12.63
CA ILE A 363 -15.97 39.81 -12.98
C ILE A 363 -17.11 39.19 -13.78
N GLU A 364 -16.80 38.34 -14.76
CA GLU A 364 -17.80 37.62 -15.58
C GLU A 364 -18.67 36.68 -14.71
N ASN A 365 -18.13 36.21 -13.58
CA ASN A 365 -18.84 35.41 -12.58
C ASN A 365 -19.43 36.24 -11.41
N GLY A 366 -19.48 37.57 -11.52
CA GLY A 366 -20.19 38.44 -10.56
C GLY A 366 -19.38 38.91 -9.35
N ALA A 367 -18.05 38.92 -9.43
CA ALA A 367 -17.22 39.52 -8.39
C ALA A 367 -17.52 41.02 -8.22
N ASP A 368 -17.79 41.43 -6.98
CA ASP A 368 -18.01 42.83 -6.62
C ASP A 368 -16.66 43.55 -6.47
N THR A 369 -16.39 44.44 -7.41
CA THR A 369 -15.13 45.21 -7.47
C THR A 369 -15.07 46.38 -6.47
N SER A 370 -16.19 46.70 -5.82
CA SER A 370 -16.32 47.83 -4.89
C SER A 370 -16.03 47.48 -3.44
N LEU A 371 -16.02 46.18 -3.09
CA LEU A 371 -15.72 45.72 -1.74
C LEU A 371 -14.30 46.12 -1.32
N SER A 372 -14.16 46.53 -0.07
CA SER A 372 -12.88 46.81 0.58
C SER A 372 -12.63 45.81 1.70
N ASN A 373 -11.37 45.39 1.87
CA ASN A 373 -10.94 44.57 3.00
C ASN A 373 -10.80 45.39 4.30
N ASP A 374 -10.35 44.76 5.39
CA ASP A 374 -10.20 45.42 6.70
C ASP A 374 -9.13 46.52 6.75
N LYS A 375 -8.35 46.68 5.68
CA LYS A 375 -7.39 47.78 5.49
C LYS A 375 -7.92 48.88 4.57
N ASP A 376 -9.22 48.89 4.30
CA ASP A 376 -9.91 49.79 3.36
C ASP A 376 -9.36 49.70 1.92
N GLN A 377 -8.75 48.55 1.55
CA GLN A 377 -8.19 48.35 0.22
C GLN A 377 -9.19 47.61 -0.66
N THR A 378 -9.52 48.17 -1.83
CA THR A 378 -10.26 47.45 -2.87
C THR A 378 -9.30 46.63 -3.74
N ALA A 379 -9.85 45.72 -4.55
CA ALA A 379 -9.07 44.97 -5.54
C ALA A 379 -8.28 45.88 -6.51
N LEU A 380 -8.85 47.03 -6.89
CA LEU A 380 -8.18 48.03 -7.73
C LEU A 380 -6.94 48.60 -7.05
N MET A 381 -7.02 48.89 -5.75
CA MET A 381 -5.88 49.42 -4.99
C MET A 381 -4.75 48.39 -4.94
N LEU A 382 -5.07 47.13 -4.63
CA LEU A 382 -4.09 46.04 -4.57
C LEU A 382 -3.42 45.77 -5.93
N ALA A 383 -4.16 45.86 -7.04
CA ALA A 383 -3.60 45.71 -8.37
C ALA A 383 -2.70 46.88 -8.78
N SER A 384 -2.95 48.09 -8.24
CA SER A 384 -2.21 49.31 -8.57
C SER A 384 -0.80 49.38 -7.97
N ASP A 385 -0.51 48.55 -6.97
CA ASP A 385 0.82 48.45 -6.34
C ASP A 385 1.89 47.83 -7.27
N ASP A 386 1.49 47.29 -8.42
CA ASP A 386 2.38 46.62 -9.39
C ASP A 386 2.21 47.18 -10.81
N ASN A 387 3.26 47.84 -11.31
CA ASN A 387 3.27 48.48 -12.63
C ASN A 387 3.08 47.51 -13.81
N LEU A 388 3.27 46.19 -13.63
CA LEU A 388 3.00 45.23 -14.69
C LEU A 388 1.49 44.92 -14.85
N LYS A 389 0.67 45.27 -13.86
CA LYS A 389 -0.77 45.00 -13.85
C LYS A 389 -1.62 46.13 -14.43
N ILE A 390 -1.06 47.05 -15.21
CA ILE A 390 -1.78 48.20 -15.81
C ILE A 390 -3.07 47.76 -16.53
N LYS A 391 -3.05 46.65 -17.27
CA LYS A 391 -4.26 46.13 -17.93
C LYS A 391 -5.34 45.65 -16.96
N THR A 392 -4.94 45.08 -15.83
CA THR A 392 -5.85 44.69 -14.76
C THR A 392 -6.47 45.92 -14.09
N VAL A 393 -5.66 46.95 -13.84
CA VAL A 393 -6.13 48.26 -13.31
C VAL A 393 -7.12 48.91 -14.28
N GLU A 394 -6.79 49.00 -15.57
CA GLU A 394 -7.69 49.52 -16.61
C GLU A 394 -9.01 48.74 -16.68
N LEU A 395 -8.99 47.42 -16.43
CA LEU A 395 -10.19 46.58 -16.43
C LEU A 395 -11.07 46.87 -15.22
N LEU A 396 -10.50 46.95 -14.02
CA LEU A 396 -11.22 47.23 -12.78
C LEU A 396 -11.83 48.64 -12.76
N MET A 397 -11.12 49.65 -13.28
CA MET A 397 -11.65 51.03 -13.41
C MET A 397 -12.86 51.15 -14.34
N LYS A 398 -13.11 50.18 -15.22
CA LYS A 398 -14.30 50.18 -16.08
C LYS A 398 -15.53 49.63 -15.36
N GLN A 399 -15.34 48.95 -14.23
CA GLN A 399 -16.41 48.36 -13.42
C GLN A 399 -16.80 49.24 -12.22
N SER A 400 -16.00 50.25 -11.89
CA SER A 400 -16.15 51.16 -10.74
C SER A 400 -17.17 52.26 -10.95
#